data_AF-A0A9E5TIB0-F1
#
_entry.id   AF-A0A9E5TIB0-F1
#
_cell.length_a   1.000
_cell.length_b   1.000
_cell.length_c   1.000
_cell.angle_alpha   90.00
_cell.angle_beta   90.00
_cell.angle_gamma   90.00
#
_symmetry.space_group_name_H-M   'P 1'
#
loop_
_entity.id
_entity.type
_entity.pdbx_description
1 polymer ?
#
loop_
_entity_poly.entity_id
_entity_poly.type
_entity_poly.pdbx_seq_one_letter_code
_entity_poly.pdbx_strand_id
1 'polypeptide(L)' 'MVGKGTASRPDCIINCLTMESVQAAQYDMPLAWSYHARVPAMLAMAAAGAGITFVQISSDMVFGG' A
#
# COMPACT_ATOMS: atom_id res chain seq x y z
N MET A 1 -20.00 -6.63 17.52
CA MET A 1 -20.62 -6.62 16.17
C MET A 1 -20.18 -5.33 15.49
N VAL A 2 -19.36 -5.39 14.45
CA VAL A 2 -19.08 -4.19 13.63
C VAL A 2 -20.23 -4.06 12.64
N GLY A 3 -20.98 -2.96 12.74
CA GLY A 3 -22.12 -2.68 11.88
C GLY A 3 -21.69 -2.55 10.43
N LYS A 4 -22.44 -3.20 9.53
CA LYS A 4 -22.25 -3.14 8.07
C LYS A 4 -22.73 -1.77 7.59
N GLY A 5 -21.87 -0.75 7.73
CA GLY A 5 -22.12 0.58 7.18
C GLY A 5 -22.22 0.49 5.66
N THR A 6 -23.15 1.22 5.06
CA THR A 6 -23.16 1.44 3.60
C THR A 6 -21.80 2.01 3.22
N ALA A 7 -21.08 1.34 2.31
CA ALA A 7 -19.71 1.73 1.97
C ALA A 7 -19.68 3.18 1.50
N SER A 8 -19.24 4.09 2.37
CA SER A 8 -19.05 5.48 2.03
C SER A 8 -17.78 5.60 1.21
N ARG A 9 -17.80 6.45 0.19
CA ARG A 9 -16.58 6.79 -0.56
C ARG A 9 -15.56 7.39 0.42
N PRO A 10 -14.32 6.88 0.50
CA PRO A 10 -13.32 7.44 1.39
C PRO A 10 -12.79 8.77 0.85
N ASP A 11 -12.45 9.71 1.74
CA ASP A 11 -11.80 10.98 1.40
C ASP A 11 -10.27 10.82 1.22
N CYS A 12 -9.71 9.79 1.85
CA CYS A 12 -8.29 9.47 1.84
C CYS A 12 -8.05 7.96 1.94
N ILE A 13 -6.96 7.49 1.31
CA ILE A 13 -6.44 6.13 1.43
C ILE A 13 -5.03 6.22 2.00
N ILE A 14 -4.80 5.59 3.15
CA ILE A 14 -3.47 5.46 3.75
C ILE A 14 -3.06 4.00 3.62
N ASN A 15 -2.07 3.71 2.76
CA ASN A 15 -1.59 2.37 2.56
C ASN A 15 -0.52 2.00 3.59
N CYS A 16 -0.90 1.16 4.54
CA CYS A 16 -0.02 0.57 5.56
C CYS A 16 0.37 -0.88 5.26
N LEU A 17 0.04 -1.40 4.07
CA LEU A 17 0.42 -2.74 3.68
C LEU A 17 1.94 -2.82 3.50
N THR A 18 2.55 -3.80 4.17
CA THR A 18 3.95 -4.17 4.00
C THR A 18 4.09 -5.68 4.19
N MET A 19 5.21 -6.25 3.72
CA MET A 19 5.63 -7.57 4.17
C MET A 19 6.06 -7.51 5.63
N GLU A 20 5.69 -8.53 6.42
CA GLU A 20 6.07 -8.63 7.84
C GLU A 20 7.59 -8.79 8.04
N SER A 21 8.27 -9.43 7.09
CA SER A 21 9.70 -9.72 7.17
C SER A 21 10.47 -9.10 6.02
N VAL A 22 11.35 -8.16 6.35
CA VAL A 22 12.34 -7.57 5.42
C VAL A 22 13.30 -8.63 4.90
N GLN A 23 13.64 -9.62 5.74
CA GLN A 23 14.50 -10.72 5.31
C GLN A 23 13.81 -11.61 4.26
N ALA A 24 12.52 -11.89 4.42
CA ALA A 24 11.76 -12.67 3.44
C ALA A 24 11.69 -11.97 2.07
N ALA A 25 11.63 -10.64 2.05
CA ALA A 25 11.62 -9.86 0.82
C ALA A 25 12.88 -10.04 -0.04
N GLN A 26 14.01 -10.43 0.56
CA GLN A 26 15.27 -10.68 -0.14
C GLN A 26 15.27 -12.00 -0.92
N TYR A 27 14.43 -12.96 -0.51
CA TYR A 27 14.40 -14.30 -1.08
C TYR A 27 13.25 -14.52 -2.06
N ASP A 28 12.21 -13.68 -2.04
CA ASP A 28 11.09 -13.70 -2.97
C ASP A 28 10.84 -12.30 -3.56
N MET A 29 11.69 -11.93 -4.52
CA MET A 29 11.59 -10.66 -5.24
C MET A 29 10.23 -10.43 -5.92
N PRO A 30 9.62 -11.42 -6.60
CA PRO A 30 8.28 -11.27 -7.14
C PRO A 30 7.23 -10.91 -6.09
N LEU A 31 7.25 -11.56 -4.92
CA LEU A 31 6.32 -11.25 -3.83
C LEU A 31 6.58 -9.86 -3.24
N ALA A 32 7.86 -9.52 -3.00
CA ALA A 32 8.27 -8.19 -2.54
C ALA A 32 7.79 -7.08 -3.49
N TRP A 33 8.00 -7.28 -4.80
CA TRP A 33 7.54 -6.34 -5.81
C TRP A 33 6.01 -6.21 -5.85
N SER A 34 5.29 -7.30 -5.60
CA SER A 34 3.83 -7.28 -5.51
C SER A 34 3.36 -6.36 -4.38
N TYR A 35 3.91 -6.55 -3.17
CA TYR A 35 3.52 -5.82 -1.97
C TYR A 35 3.97 -4.36 -1.98
N HIS A 36 5.23 -4.10 -2.33
CA HIS A 36 5.85 -2.79 -2.14
C HIS A 36 5.77 -1.88 -3.37
N ALA A 37 5.43 -2.42 -4.56
CA ALA A 37 5.34 -1.61 -5.78
C ALA A 37 3.98 -1.76 -6.50
N ARG A 38 3.58 -2.99 -6.85
CA ARG A 38 2.37 -3.19 -7.69
C ARG A 38 1.09 -2.79 -6.97
N VAL A 39 0.88 -3.24 -5.74
CA VAL A 39 -0.33 -2.89 -4.97
C VAL A 39 -0.41 -1.36 -4.72
N PRO A 40 0.65 -0.68 -4.26
CA PRO A 40 0.70 0.78 -4.19
C PRO A 40 0.33 1.48 -5.50
N ALA A 41 0.86 1.00 -6.64
CA ALA A 41 0.54 1.58 -7.94
C ALA A 41 -0.95 1.43 -8.29
N MET A 42 -1.55 0.26 -8.02
CA MET A 42 -2.98 0.03 -8.23
C MET A 42 -3.84 0.95 -7.34
N LEU A 43 -3.47 1.11 -6.07
CA LEU A 43 -4.17 2.01 -5.15
C LEU A 43 -4.04 3.48 -5.59
N ALA A 44 -2.85 3.90 -6.00
CA ALA A 44 -2.60 5.25 -6.51
C ALA A 44 -3.43 5.54 -7.76
N MET A 45 -3.50 4.60 -8.71
CA MET A 45 -4.33 4.74 -9.92
C MET A 45 -5.82 4.85 -9.57
N ALA A 46 -6.31 4.01 -8.66
CA ALA A 46 -7.70 4.05 -8.22
C ALA A 46 -8.03 5.36 -7.47
N ALA A 47 -7.14 5.80 -6.58
CA ALA A 47 -7.28 7.04 -5.83
C ALA A 47 -7.29 8.25 -6.78
N ALA A 48 -6.37 8.30 -7.74
CA ALA A 48 -6.31 9.35 -8.75
C ALA A 48 -7.59 9.39 -9.60
N GLY A 49 -8.05 8.23 -10.09
CA GLY A 49 -9.29 8.12 -10.87
C GLY A 49 -10.55 8.53 -10.08
N ALA A 50 -10.50 8.41 -8.75
CA ALA A 50 -11.57 8.83 -7.86
C ALA A 50 -11.36 10.23 -7.26
N GLY A 51 -10.26 10.94 -7.53
CA GLY A 51 -9.96 12.22 -6.87
C GLY A 51 -9.84 12.10 -5.35
N ILE A 52 -9.27 10.99 -4.85
CA ILE A 52 -9.08 10.67 -3.44
C ILE A 52 -7.60 10.88 -3.08
N THR A 53 -7.33 11.46 -1.92
CA THR A 53 -5.95 11.63 -1.44
C THR A 53 -5.33 10.26 -1.15
N PHE A 54 -4.11 10.01 -1.62
CA PHE A 54 -3.39 8.77 -1.38
C PHE A 54 -2.09 9.02 -0.62
N VAL A 55 -1.89 8.28 0.46
CA VAL A 55 -0.67 8.30 1.28
C VAL A 55 -0.04 6.92 1.25
N GLN A 56 1.17 6.82 0.70
CA GLN A 56 1.99 5.61 0.74
C GLN A 56 3.01 5.73 1.87
N ILE A 57 2.98 4.79 2.82
CA ILE A 57 4.05 4.68 3.82
C ILE A 57 5.23 3.94 3.21
N SER A 58 6.42 4.53 3.32
CA SER A 58 7.69 3.95 2.83
C SER A 58 8.67 3.74 3.99
N SER A 59 9.94 3.51 3.69
CA SER A 59 11.01 3.29 4.67
C SER A 59 12.30 4.00 4.25
N ASP A 60 13.12 4.31 5.23
CA ASP A 60 14.52 4.74 5.12
C ASP A 60 15.41 3.76 4.35
N MET A 61 15.02 2.49 4.21
CA MET A 61 15.74 1.47 3.42
C MET A 61 15.86 1.79 1.91
N VAL A 62 15.23 2.87 1.44
CA VAL A 62 15.50 3.43 0.09
C VAL A 62 16.89 4.06 -0.02
N PHE A 63 17.53 4.34 1.11
CA PHE A 63 18.90 4.81 1.21
C PHE A 63 19.84 3.65 1.54
N GLY A 64 21.12 3.78 1.17
CA GLY A 64 22.14 2.74 1.41
C GLY A 64 22.60 2.60 2.87
N GLY A 65 22.19 3.51 3.75
CA GLY A 65 22.81 3.72 5.06
C GLY A 65 24.05 4.59 4.97
#